data_AF-A0A496RIV0-F1
#
_entry.id   AF-A0A496RIV0-F1
#
_cell.length_a   1.000
_cell.length_b   1.000
_cell.length_c   1.000
_cell.angle_alpha   90.00
_cell.angle_beta   90.00
_cell.angle_gamma   90.00
#
_symmetry.space_group_name_H-M   'P 1'
#
loop_
_entity.id
_entity.type
_entity.pdbx_description
1 polymer ?
#
loop_
_entity_poly.entity_id
_entity_poly.type
_entity_poly.pdbx_seq_one_letter_code
_entity_poly.pdbx_strand_id
1 'polypeptide(L)'
;MKLKYHKTLSEEKWLNFPVEKRILMIATEFVRAKNWIEKEDFEEVKHCYERALELLDLTLNTVKGNLLREFCRFREIVALSYQEKAFTQDSNQRLYITLLSLNKDSFNLLVR
;
A
#
# COMPACT_ATOMS: atom_id res chain seq x y z
N MET A 1 2.08 0.62 17.72
CA MET A 1 2.98 -0.17 16.83
C MET A 1 4.30 0.58 16.68
N LYS A 2 5.45 -0.11 16.71
CA LYS A 2 6.75 0.53 16.42
C LYS A 2 7.04 0.43 14.93
N LEU A 3 7.10 1.56 14.24
CA LEU A 3 7.32 1.64 12.79
C LEU A 3 8.82 1.56 12.47
N LYS A 4 9.19 0.69 11.52
CA LYS A 4 10.56 0.53 11.00
C LYS A 4 10.88 1.65 10.00
N TYR A 5 9.97 1.90 9.06
CA TYR A 5 10.21 2.82 7.95
C TYR A 5 9.70 4.23 8.22
N HIS A 6 8.49 4.37 8.75
CA HIS A 6 7.84 5.66 8.98
C HIS A 6 8.00 6.15 10.42
N LYS A 7 9.25 6.29 10.90
CA LYS A 7 9.57 6.55 12.31
C LYS A 7 8.91 7.79 12.93
N THR A 8 8.60 8.81 12.12
CA THR A 8 7.99 10.08 12.58
C THR A 8 6.46 10.06 12.57
N LEU A 9 5.88 9.00 12.00
CA LEU A 9 4.46 8.83 11.84
C LEU A 9 3.89 8.17 13.09
N SER A 10 2.85 8.76 13.66
CA SER A 10 2.06 8.16 14.74
C SER A 10 0.68 7.81 14.22
N GLU A 11 -0.03 6.94 14.93
CA GLU A 11 -1.42 6.60 14.60
C GLU A 11 -2.33 7.84 14.61
N GLU A 12 -2.13 8.74 15.57
CA GLU A 12 -2.84 10.03 15.65
C GLU A 12 -2.58 10.91 14.43
N LYS A 13 -1.31 11.06 14.02
CA LYS A 13 -0.97 11.78 12.79
C LYS A 13 -1.56 11.11 11.55
N TRP A 14 -1.58 9.79 11.52
CA TRP A 14 -2.13 9.02 10.41
C TRP A 14 -3.65 9.20 10.28
N LEU A 15 -4.37 9.17 11.41
CA LEU A 15 -5.82 9.35 11.46
C LEU A 15 -6.26 10.75 10.95
N ASN A 16 -5.42 11.77 11.15
CA ASN A 16 -5.68 13.13 10.66
C ASN A 16 -5.64 13.25 9.13
N PHE A 17 -5.12 12.25 8.41
CA PHE A 17 -5.20 12.23 6.95
C PHE A 17 -6.53 11.63 6.47
N PRO A 18 -7.18 12.28 5.47
CA PRO A 18 -8.31 11.68 4.77
C PRO A 18 -7.96 10.29 4.21
N VAL A 19 -8.98 9.42 4.05
CA VAL A 19 -8.79 8.02 3.64
C VAL A 19 -8.09 7.93 2.28
N GLU A 20 -8.52 8.75 1.32
CA GLU A 20 -7.95 8.87 0.00
C GLU A 20 -6.47 9.26 0.04
N LYS A 21 -6.08 10.15 0.97
CA LYS A 21 -4.67 10.53 1.15
C LYS A 21 -3.84 9.38 1.72
N ARG A 22 -4.39 8.63 2.67
CA ARG A 22 -3.72 7.42 3.21
C ARG A 22 -3.52 6.37 2.12
N ILE A 23 -4.54 6.14 1.29
CA ILE A 23 -4.47 5.26 0.11
C ILE A 23 -3.36 5.73 -0.84
N LEU A 24 -3.26 7.02 -1.15
CA LEU A 24 -2.22 7.55 -2.04
C LEU A 24 -0.81 7.39 -1.47
N MET A 25 -0.65 7.56 -0.14
CA MET A 25 0.63 7.33 0.52
C MET A 25 1.06 5.86 0.42
N ILE A 26 0.13 4.91 0.58
CA ILE A 26 0.42 3.48 0.33
C ILE A 26 0.71 3.25 -1.17
N ALA A 27 -0.06 3.85 -2.07
CA ALA A 27 0.07 3.68 -3.51
C ALA A 27 1.43 4.16 -4.05
N THR A 28 2.01 5.17 -3.41
CA THR A 28 3.36 5.69 -3.73
C THR A 28 4.43 4.60 -3.58
N GLU A 29 4.25 3.66 -2.67
CA GLU A 29 5.18 2.54 -2.49
C GLU A 29 5.10 1.54 -3.66
N PHE A 30 3.93 1.32 -4.25
CA PHE A 30 3.81 0.50 -5.48
C PHE A 30 4.36 1.21 -6.71
N VAL A 31 4.23 2.53 -6.80
CA VAL A 31 4.92 3.32 -7.84
C VAL A 31 6.44 3.23 -7.67
N ARG A 32 6.94 3.26 -6.43
CA ARG A 32 8.37 3.07 -6.16
C ARG A 32 8.83 1.65 -6.51
N ALA A 33 8.06 0.64 -6.13
CA ALA A 33 8.32 -0.77 -6.47
C ALA A 33 8.42 -0.96 -7.99
N LYS A 34 7.52 -0.32 -8.75
CA LYS A 34 7.55 -0.30 -10.23
C LYS A 34 8.94 0.04 -10.77
N ASN A 35 9.55 1.13 -10.28
CA ASN A 35 10.85 1.60 -10.74
C ASN A 35 11.99 0.63 -10.38
N TRP A 36 11.86 -0.11 -9.28
CA TRP A 36 12.86 -1.10 -8.87
C TRP A 36 12.71 -2.43 -9.59
N ILE A 37 11.48 -2.82 -9.95
CA ILE A 37 11.23 -3.98 -10.83
C ILE A 37 11.87 -3.74 -12.20
N GLU A 38 11.76 -2.53 -12.77
CA GLU A 38 12.42 -2.18 -14.05
C GLU A 38 13.95 -2.29 -14.00
N LYS A 39 14.53 -2.13 -12.81
CA LYS A 39 15.98 -2.22 -12.56
C LYS A 39 16.42 -3.60 -12.08
N GLU A 40 15.48 -4.55 -11.96
CA GLU A 40 15.71 -5.90 -11.41
C GLU A 40 16.29 -5.90 -9.97
N ASP A 41 16.06 -4.83 -9.20
CA ASP A 41 16.47 -4.74 -7.80
C ASP A 41 15.34 -5.23 -6.88
N PHE A 42 15.22 -6.55 -6.78
CA PHE A 42 14.11 -7.19 -6.07
C PHE A 42 14.17 -7.04 -4.55
N GLU A 43 15.33 -6.70 -3.98
CA GLU A 43 15.41 -6.41 -2.55
C GLU A 43 14.79 -5.04 -2.24
N GLU A 44 15.00 -4.04 -3.11
CA GLU A 44 14.29 -2.77 -2.97
C GLU A 44 12.80 -2.88 -3.25
N VAL A 45 12.36 -3.79 -4.12
CA VAL A 45 10.94 -4.11 -4.30
C VAL A 45 10.34 -4.63 -3.00
N LYS A 46 11.01 -5.57 -2.33
CA LYS A 46 10.61 -6.07 -1.01
C LYS A 46 10.51 -4.94 0.01
N HIS A 47 11.51 -4.06 0.09
CA HIS A 47 11.45 -2.91 0.98
C HIS A 47 10.25 -1.99 0.69
N CYS A 48 9.86 -1.81 -0.57
CA CYS A 48 8.65 -1.05 -0.92
C CYS A 48 7.37 -1.76 -0.41
N TYR A 49 7.28 -3.08 -0.55
CA TYR A 49 6.12 -3.83 -0.04
C TYR A 49 6.07 -3.85 1.48
N GLU A 50 7.20 -3.94 2.17
CA GLU A 50 7.25 -3.79 3.64
C GLU A 50 6.76 -2.41 4.09
N ARG A 51 7.13 -1.34 3.38
CA ARG A 51 6.62 0.03 3.63
C ARG A 51 5.11 0.11 3.40
N ALA A 52 4.61 -0.49 2.33
CA ALA A 52 3.18 -0.55 2.04
C ALA A 52 2.41 -1.30 3.14
N LEU A 53 2.92 -2.47 3.57
CA LEU A 53 2.35 -3.26 4.67
C LEU A 53 2.33 -2.49 5.99
N GLU A 54 3.40 -1.75 6.31
CA GLU A 54 3.46 -0.92 7.50
C GLU A 54 2.38 0.18 7.50
N LEU A 55 2.16 0.85 6.37
CA LEU A 55 1.09 1.86 6.21
C LEU A 55 -0.31 1.24 6.19
N LEU A 56 -0.46 0.03 5.64
CA LEU A 56 -1.70 -0.73 5.70
C LEU A 56 -2.05 -1.07 7.15
N ASP A 57 -1.08 -1.55 7.93
CA ASP A 57 -1.28 -1.88 9.34
C ASP A 57 -1.70 -0.65 10.17
N LEU A 58 -1.12 0.53 9.89
CA LEU A 58 -1.59 1.79 10.47
C LEU A 58 -3.02 2.13 10.04
N THR A 59 -3.38 1.84 8.79
CA THR A 59 -4.71 2.10 8.25
C THR A 59 -5.75 1.19 8.90
N LEU A 60 -5.43 -0.08 9.12
CA LEU A 60 -6.32 -1.06 9.76
C LEU A 60 -6.73 -0.65 11.19
N ASN A 61 -5.84 0.01 11.93
CA ASN A 61 -6.17 0.51 13.28
C ASN A 61 -7.13 1.72 13.26
N THR A 62 -7.33 2.35 12.11
CA THR A 62 -8.03 3.64 12.01
C THR A 62 -9.31 3.59 11.17
N VAL A 63 -9.46 2.61 10.27
CA VAL A 63 -10.68 2.41 9.47
C VAL A 63 -11.67 1.47 10.16
N LYS A 64 -12.96 1.58 9.82
CA LYS A 64 -14.03 0.77 10.42
C LYS A 64 -15.01 0.25 9.34
N GLY A 65 -15.83 -0.72 9.73
CA GLY A 65 -16.93 -1.23 8.88
C GLY A 65 -16.45 -1.98 7.64
N ASN A 66 -17.11 -1.74 6.49
CA ASN A 66 -16.83 -2.47 5.24
C ASN A 66 -15.42 -2.18 4.73
N LEU A 67 -14.97 -0.93 4.84
CA LEU A 67 -13.65 -0.53 4.37
C LEU A 67 -12.53 -1.26 5.12
N LEU A 68 -12.69 -1.51 6.42
CA LEU A 68 -11.75 -2.32 7.20
C LEU A 68 -11.60 -3.73 6.62
N ARG A 69 -12.72 -4.36 6.25
CA ARG A 69 -12.70 -5.71 5.65
C ARG A 69 -11.93 -5.73 4.34
N GLU A 70 -12.13 -4.73 3.49
CA GLU A 70 -11.41 -4.66 2.21
C GLU A 70 -9.91 -4.38 2.41
N PHE A 71 -9.53 -3.53 3.36
CA PHE A 71 -8.11 -3.35 3.69
C PHE A 71 -7.47 -4.60 4.28
N CYS A 72 -8.18 -5.39 5.09
CA CYS A 72 -7.65 -6.67 5.58
C CYS A 72 -7.36 -7.63 4.43
N ARG A 73 -8.30 -7.79 3.50
CA ARG A 73 -8.09 -8.63 2.29
C ARG A 73 -6.93 -8.11 1.46
N PHE A 74 -6.89 -6.80 1.21
CA PHE A 74 -5.82 -6.21 0.42
C PHE A 74 -4.45 -6.41 1.08
N ARG A 75 -4.36 -6.26 2.40
CA ARG A 75 -3.14 -6.53 3.18
C ARG A 75 -2.66 -7.97 3.02
N GLU A 76 -3.57 -8.95 3.03
CA GLU A 76 -3.23 -10.36 2.78
C GLU A 76 -2.67 -10.55 1.36
N ILE A 77 -3.29 -9.94 0.35
CA ILE A 77 -2.79 -10.01 -1.04
C ILE A 77 -1.38 -9.41 -1.15
N VAL A 78 -1.11 -8.25 -0.54
CA VAL A 78 0.24 -7.66 -0.55
C VAL A 78 1.24 -8.56 0.17
N ALA A 79 0.85 -9.19 1.28
CA ALA A 79 1.70 -10.12 2.01
C ALA A 79 2.02 -11.38 1.18
N LEU A 80 1.05 -11.90 0.41
CA LEU A 80 1.29 -12.99 -0.53
C LEU A 80 2.24 -12.57 -1.65
N SER A 81 2.03 -11.40 -2.26
CA SER A 81 2.92 -10.87 -3.30
C SER A 81 4.34 -10.63 -2.80
N TYR A 82 4.51 -10.26 -1.53
CA TYR A 82 5.83 -10.13 -0.90
C TYR A 82 6.61 -11.46 -0.83
N GLN A 83 5.90 -12.59 -0.73
CA GLN A 83 6.51 -13.92 -0.67
C GLN A 83 6.79 -14.52 -2.05
N GLU A 84 6.41 -13.86 -3.14
CA GLU A 84 6.66 -14.34 -4.49
C GLU A 84 8.16 -14.39 -4.80
N LYS A 85 8.55 -15.37 -5.60
CA LYS A 85 9.95 -15.55 -6.04
C LYS A 85 10.37 -14.57 -7.13
N ALA A 86 9.40 -13.97 -7.81
CA ALA A 86 9.61 -13.05 -8.91
C ALA A 86 8.59 -11.92 -8.82
N PHE A 87 9.06 -10.69 -9.06
CA PHE A 87 8.21 -9.51 -9.07
C PHE A 87 8.01 -9.05 -10.51
N THR A 88 6.77 -8.81 -10.91
CA THR A 88 6.45 -8.37 -12.28
C THR A 88 5.76 -7.02 -12.26
N GLN A 89 5.90 -6.28 -13.35
CA GLN A 89 5.16 -5.03 -13.56
C GLN A 89 3.64 -5.26 -13.48
N ASP A 90 3.13 -6.34 -14.09
CA ASP A 90 1.70 -6.67 -14.08
C ASP A 90 1.20 -6.95 -12.65
N SER A 91 1.89 -7.79 -11.87
CA SER A 91 1.47 -8.08 -10.50
C SER A 91 1.49 -6.84 -9.61
N ASN A 92 2.54 -6.02 -9.69
CA ASN A 92 2.61 -4.75 -8.96
C ASN A 92 1.52 -3.74 -9.41
N GLN A 93 1.22 -3.67 -10.71
CA GLN A 93 0.18 -2.81 -11.24
C GLN A 93 -1.22 -3.24 -10.76
N ARG A 94 -1.49 -4.54 -10.65
CA ARG A 94 -2.74 -5.05 -10.07
C ARG A 94 -2.90 -4.64 -8.61
N LEU A 95 -1.84 -4.67 -7.81
CA LEU A 95 -1.88 -4.16 -6.43
C LEU A 95 -2.24 -2.68 -6.38
N TYR A 96 -1.57 -1.87 -7.22
CA TYR A 96 -1.81 -0.43 -7.31
C TYR A 96 -3.26 -0.10 -7.69
N ILE A 97 -3.80 -0.73 -8.75
CA ILE A 97 -5.17 -0.49 -9.21
C ILE A 97 -6.19 -0.96 -8.16
N THR A 98 -5.96 -2.14 -7.57
CA THR A 98 -6.86 -2.70 -6.54
C THR A 98 -6.96 -1.77 -5.34
N LEU A 99 -5.82 -1.25 -4.86
CA LEU A 99 -5.77 -0.31 -3.74
C LEU A 99 -6.58 0.96 -4.05
N LEU A 100 -6.37 1.58 -5.21
CA LEU A 100 -7.08 2.81 -5.59
C LEU A 100 -8.58 2.58 -5.77
N SER A 101 -8.98 1.37 -6.13
CA SER A 101 -10.38 0.97 -6.28
C SER A 101 -11.12 0.80 -4.94
N LEU A 102 -10.42 0.79 -3.80
CA LEU A 102 -11.04 0.65 -2.48
C LEU A 102 -11.80 1.91 -2.02
N ASN A 103 -11.59 3.05 -2.68
CA ASN A 103 -12.26 4.30 -2.37
C ASN A 103 -12.55 5.08 -3.66
N LYS A 104 -13.74 5.68 -3.74
CA LYS A 104 -14.21 6.39 -4.93
C LYS A 104 -13.30 7.57 -5.31
N ASP A 105 -12.87 8.35 -4.32
CA ASP A 105 -12.08 9.56 -4.56
C ASP A 105 -10.67 9.22 -5.01
N SER A 106 -10.06 8.17 -4.44
CA SER A 106 -8.79 7.64 -4.96
C SER A 106 -8.91 7.02 -6.34
N PHE A 107 -10.01 6.32 -6.63
CA PHE A 107 -10.25 5.71 -7.94
C PHE A 107 -10.39 6.76 -9.05
N ASN A 108 -11.04 7.89 -8.76
CA ASN A 108 -11.17 9.00 -9.72
C ASN A 108 -9.83 9.57 -10.20
N LEU A 109 -8.73 9.29 -9.50
CA LEU A 109 -7.38 9.68 -9.93
C LEU A 109 -6.78 8.76 -11.00
N LEU A 110 -7.32 7.55 -11.18
CA LEU A 110 -6.93 6.65 -12.28
C LEU A 110 -7.54 7.04 -13.62
N VAL A 111 -8.65 7.77 -13.61
CA VAL A 111 -9.48 8.07 -14.79
C VAL A 111 -9.23 9.48 -15.35
N ARG A 112 -8.23 10.18 -14.80
CA ARG A 112 -7.77 11.50 -15.29
C ARG A 112 -6.52 11.34 -16.14
#